data_AF-A0A6B2LDB4-F1
#
_entry.id   AF-A0A6B2LDB4-F1
#
_cell.length_a   1.000
_cell.length_b   1.000
_cell.length_c   1.000
_cell.angle_alpha   90.00
_cell.angle_beta   90.00
_cell.angle_gamma   90.00
#
_symmetry.space_group_name_H-M   'P 1'
#
loop_
_entity.id
_entity.type
_entity.pdbx_description
1 polymer ?
#
loop_
_entity_poly.entity_id
_entity_poly.type
_entity_poly.pdbx_seq_one_letter_code
_entity_poly.pdbx_strand_id
1 'polypeptide(L)'
;MLISSSGDVYGYGDNSCGQLGMSGLERAEELLLVPFFERKASAIACGRDHSLVLTKDGQLWSFGSNKYGQLGLGNDEDQWTPIQISSVYGVTQVSCGYYHTMCVCEDGRLFSWGWNKYGQLGHGDTKNRNIPTPVLALDESKIINISAGGKHSLVLVELGLGVLYSFGDGKYGQLGYESKNQTNNTPTKINFFEQKVIQDFKCGGLISVVLVKKEEITYTHPMKSYLSFIFNREITNLDYFKKLPGELHRNIIKYLPSIELRRFGSTCKY
;
A
#
# COMPACT_ATOMS: atom_id res chain seq x y z
N MET A 1 9.65 -1.11 -10.68
CA MET A 1 8.81 -1.37 -11.87
C MET A 1 8.11 -0.08 -12.30
N LEU A 2 7.85 0.07 -13.59
CA LEU A 2 7.05 1.16 -14.18
C LEU A 2 6.00 0.56 -15.12
N ILE A 3 4.89 1.27 -15.31
CA ILE A 3 3.84 0.93 -16.26
C ILE A 3 3.57 2.13 -17.18
N SER A 4 3.50 1.90 -18.49
CA SER A 4 3.13 2.93 -19.47
C SER A 4 1.60 3.06 -19.61
N SER A 5 1.13 4.14 -20.24
CA SER A 5 -0.30 4.31 -20.56
C SER A 5 -0.82 3.27 -21.56
N SER A 6 0.05 2.69 -22.39
CA SER A 6 -0.28 1.56 -23.26
C SER A 6 -0.43 0.24 -22.50
N GLY A 7 0.06 0.16 -21.25
CA GLY A 7 0.04 -1.05 -20.42
C GLY A 7 1.30 -1.90 -20.55
N ASP A 8 2.41 -1.33 -21.03
CA ASP A 8 3.72 -1.99 -21.05
C ASP A 8 4.38 -1.89 -19.66
N VAL A 9 5.07 -2.95 -19.24
CA VAL A 9 5.73 -3.02 -17.93
C VAL A 9 7.24 -2.98 -18.11
N TYR A 10 7.92 -2.13 -17.34
CA TYR A 10 9.37 -1.99 -17.35
C TYR A 10 9.97 -2.27 -15.96
N GLY A 11 11.11 -2.96 -15.92
CA GLY A 11 11.92 -3.24 -14.74
C GLY A 11 13.24 -2.45 -14.74
N TYR A 12 13.70 -2.10 -13.54
CA TYR A 12 15.02 -1.49 -13.29
C TYR A 12 15.44 -1.79 -11.85
N GLY A 13 16.74 -1.93 -11.62
CA GLY A 13 17.31 -2.13 -10.29
C GLY A 13 17.59 -3.58 -9.96
N ASP A 14 17.52 -3.91 -8.66
CA ASP A 14 17.87 -5.25 -8.17
C ASP A 14 16.93 -6.32 -8.73
N ASN A 15 17.52 -7.47 -9.08
CA ASN A 15 16.83 -8.63 -9.60
C ASN A 15 17.34 -9.94 -8.97
N SER A 16 18.02 -9.86 -7.82
CA SER A 16 18.62 -11.00 -7.13
C SER A 16 17.62 -12.11 -6.77
N CYS A 17 16.32 -11.78 -6.71
CA CYS A 17 15.22 -12.70 -6.45
C CYS A 17 14.32 -12.94 -7.67
N GLY A 18 14.65 -12.39 -8.84
CA GLY A 18 13.80 -12.43 -10.03
C GLY A 18 12.63 -11.44 -9.98
N GLN A 19 12.68 -10.45 -9.09
CA GLN A 19 11.58 -9.49 -8.85
C GLN A 19 11.34 -8.50 -10.01
N LEU A 20 12.13 -8.55 -11.08
CA LEU A 20 11.88 -7.82 -12.32
C LEU A 20 11.12 -8.67 -13.36
N GLY A 21 10.98 -9.99 -13.16
CA GLY A 21 10.19 -10.86 -14.04
C GLY A 21 10.82 -11.06 -15.42
N MET A 22 12.15 -10.92 -15.52
CA MET A 22 12.93 -11.08 -16.75
C MET A 22 13.71 -12.40 -16.72
N SER A 23 14.21 -12.85 -17.88
CA SER A 23 15.10 -14.00 -17.92
C SER A 23 16.42 -13.69 -17.22
N GLY A 24 16.66 -14.33 -16.07
CA GLY A 24 17.89 -14.19 -15.28
C GLY A 24 17.70 -13.40 -13.98
N LEU A 25 18.75 -13.36 -13.16
CA LEU A 25 18.77 -12.73 -11.84
C LEU A 25 19.68 -11.49 -11.78
N GLU A 26 20.15 -11.05 -12.94
CA GLU A 26 21.06 -9.92 -13.04
C GLU A 26 20.33 -8.60 -12.81
N ARG A 27 21.02 -7.69 -12.11
CA ARG A 27 20.57 -6.32 -11.89
C ARG A 27 20.37 -5.61 -13.23
N ALA A 28 19.25 -4.92 -13.38
CA ALA A 28 19.02 -4.06 -14.53
C ALA A 28 19.57 -2.66 -14.27
N GLU A 29 20.58 -2.26 -15.04
CA GLU A 29 21.19 -0.92 -14.99
C GLU A 29 20.53 0.08 -15.95
N GLU A 30 19.48 -0.33 -16.64
CA GLU A 30 18.60 0.53 -17.44
C GLU A 30 17.15 0.02 -17.40
N LEU A 31 16.21 0.82 -17.88
CA LEU A 31 14.80 0.43 -17.95
C LEU A 31 14.60 -0.62 -19.04
N LEU A 32 14.28 -1.84 -18.63
CA LEU A 32 14.07 -2.97 -19.53
C LEU A 32 12.59 -3.32 -19.61
N LEU A 33 12.09 -3.51 -20.84
CA LEU A 33 10.75 -4.01 -21.08
C LEU A 33 10.64 -5.44 -20.53
N VAL A 34 9.54 -5.75 -19.84
CA VAL A 34 9.15 -7.11 -19.47
C VAL A 34 8.20 -7.62 -20.56
N PRO A 35 8.68 -8.38 -21.56
CA PRO A 35 7.90 -8.62 -22.79
C PRO A 35 6.61 -9.39 -22.54
N PHE A 36 6.58 -10.18 -21.46
CA PHE A 36 5.41 -10.95 -21.05
C PHE A 36 4.14 -10.08 -20.91
N PHE A 37 4.30 -8.83 -20.46
CA PHE A 37 3.21 -7.90 -20.15
C PHE A 37 3.00 -6.79 -21.18
N GLU A 38 3.58 -6.89 -22.38
CA GLU A 38 3.42 -5.86 -23.42
C GLU A 38 1.93 -5.53 -23.66
N ARG A 39 1.56 -4.27 -23.44
CA ARG A 39 0.20 -3.67 -23.52
C ARG A 39 -0.89 -4.33 -22.66
N LYS A 40 -0.53 -5.21 -21.72
CA LYS A 40 -1.50 -5.99 -20.92
C LYS A 40 -1.78 -5.41 -19.54
N ALA A 41 -0.86 -4.66 -18.96
CA ALA A 41 -0.97 -4.25 -17.56
C ALA A 41 -1.94 -3.07 -17.38
N SER A 42 -2.59 -3.03 -16.22
CA SER A 42 -3.43 -1.93 -15.72
C SER A 42 -2.88 -1.34 -14.41
N ALA A 43 -2.22 -2.17 -13.59
CA ALA A 43 -1.54 -1.72 -12.37
C ALA A 43 -0.34 -2.63 -12.03
N ILE A 44 0.55 -2.12 -11.20
CA ILE A 44 1.71 -2.83 -10.67
C ILE A 44 1.83 -2.57 -9.16
N ALA A 45 2.37 -3.54 -8.44
CA ALA A 45 2.76 -3.37 -7.04
C ALA A 45 4.14 -4.01 -6.81
N CYS A 46 4.96 -3.38 -5.97
CA CYS A 46 6.31 -3.85 -5.68
C CYS A 46 6.48 -3.97 -4.17
N GLY A 47 6.79 -5.17 -3.70
CA GLY A 47 7.23 -5.40 -2.34
C GLY A 47 8.73 -5.21 -2.18
N ARG A 48 9.32 -5.81 -1.13
CA ARG A 48 10.76 -5.72 -0.93
C ARG A 48 11.53 -6.50 -2.00
N ASP A 49 11.14 -7.76 -2.20
CA ASP A 49 11.83 -8.71 -3.07
C ASP A 49 10.84 -9.44 -4.00
N HIS A 50 9.61 -8.94 -4.16
CA HIS A 50 8.58 -9.50 -5.03
C HIS A 50 7.78 -8.42 -5.75
N SER A 51 7.15 -8.79 -6.85
CA SER A 51 6.37 -7.89 -7.70
C SER A 51 5.05 -8.54 -8.10
N LEU A 52 4.05 -7.69 -8.33
CA LEU A 52 2.77 -8.06 -8.90
C LEU A 52 2.47 -7.21 -10.12
N VAL A 53 1.80 -7.83 -11.09
CA VAL A 53 1.22 -7.15 -12.23
C VAL A 53 -0.25 -7.52 -12.31
N LEU A 54 -1.10 -6.50 -12.27
CA LEU A 54 -2.51 -6.61 -12.59
C LEU A 54 -2.70 -6.30 -14.07
N THR A 55 -3.37 -7.20 -14.77
CA THR A 55 -3.69 -7.06 -16.19
C THR A 55 -5.04 -6.36 -16.39
N LYS A 56 -5.27 -5.83 -17.60
CA LYS A 56 -6.51 -5.13 -17.97
C LYS A 56 -7.75 -6.02 -17.95
N ASP A 57 -7.58 -7.32 -18.08
CA ASP A 57 -8.63 -8.34 -17.98
C ASP A 57 -8.79 -8.91 -16.56
N GLY A 58 -8.18 -8.26 -15.56
CA GLY A 58 -8.40 -8.59 -14.14
C GLY A 58 -7.62 -9.80 -13.63
N GLN A 59 -6.65 -10.32 -14.39
CA GLN A 59 -5.75 -11.39 -13.94
C GLN A 59 -4.58 -10.83 -13.15
N LEU A 60 -4.24 -11.52 -12.06
CA LEU A 60 -3.12 -11.17 -11.20
C LEU A 60 -1.93 -12.10 -11.43
N TRP A 61 -0.76 -11.50 -11.64
CA TRP A 61 0.50 -12.20 -11.85
C TRP A 61 1.51 -11.81 -10.79
N SER A 62 2.38 -12.74 -10.41
CA SER A 62 3.40 -12.56 -9.37
C SER A 62 4.74 -13.15 -9.78
N PHE A 63 5.83 -12.58 -9.25
CA PHE A 63 7.21 -13.05 -9.43
C PHE A 63 8.12 -12.40 -8.37
N GLY A 64 9.30 -12.98 -8.18
CA GLY A 64 10.28 -12.62 -7.16
C GLY A 64 10.38 -13.68 -6.06
N SER A 65 10.76 -13.23 -4.86
CA SER A 65 10.86 -14.09 -3.69
C SER A 65 9.48 -14.50 -3.15
N ASN A 66 9.38 -15.74 -2.68
CA ASN A 66 8.18 -16.35 -2.11
C ASN A 66 8.41 -17.03 -0.74
N LYS A 67 9.50 -16.71 -0.02
CA LYS A 67 9.89 -17.37 1.24
C LYS A 67 8.81 -17.46 2.33
N TYR A 68 7.78 -16.62 2.27
CA TYR A 68 6.66 -16.61 3.21
C TYR A 68 5.30 -16.76 2.51
N GLY A 69 5.29 -17.20 1.26
CA GLY A 69 4.10 -17.36 0.45
C GLY A 69 3.57 -16.06 -0.17
N GLN A 70 4.36 -14.97 -0.21
CA GLN A 70 3.92 -13.65 -0.69
C GLN A 70 3.53 -13.60 -2.19
N LEU A 71 3.87 -14.63 -2.97
CA LEU A 71 3.41 -14.79 -4.35
C LEU A 71 2.00 -15.41 -4.44
N GLY A 72 1.50 -16.05 -3.38
CA GLY A 72 0.11 -16.51 -3.34
C GLY A 72 -0.17 -17.79 -4.13
N LEU A 73 0.85 -18.62 -4.37
CA LEU A 73 0.81 -19.77 -5.29
C LEU A 73 0.51 -21.12 -4.60
N GLY A 74 0.23 -21.12 -3.30
CA GLY A 74 0.03 -22.34 -2.51
C GLY A 74 1.32 -23.05 -2.11
N ASN A 75 2.47 -22.42 -2.34
CA ASN A 75 3.81 -22.88 -1.95
C ASN A 75 4.68 -21.68 -1.54
N ASP A 76 5.90 -21.95 -1.11
CA ASP A 76 6.88 -20.95 -0.67
C ASP A 76 8.11 -20.87 -1.61
N GLU A 77 7.95 -21.29 -2.88
CA GLU A 77 9.03 -21.33 -3.88
C GLU A 77 9.13 -20.01 -4.67
N ASP A 78 10.34 -19.44 -4.73
CA ASP A 78 10.63 -18.23 -5.50
C ASP A 78 10.31 -18.45 -7.00
N GLN A 79 9.88 -17.39 -7.69
CA GLN A 79 9.50 -17.46 -9.11
C GLN A 79 10.20 -16.35 -9.88
N TRP A 80 11.11 -16.71 -10.77
CA TRP A 80 11.91 -15.72 -11.49
C TRP A 80 11.23 -15.18 -12.74
N THR A 81 10.17 -15.87 -13.18
CA THR A 81 9.31 -15.45 -14.29
C THR A 81 7.89 -15.25 -13.80
N PRO A 82 7.10 -14.39 -14.47
CA PRO A 82 5.71 -14.17 -14.09
C PRO A 82 4.89 -15.45 -14.07
N ILE A 83 4.15 -15.66 -12.98
CA ILE A 83 3.19 -16.75 -12.84
C ILE A 83 1.85 -16.21 -12.34
N GLN A 84 0.77 -16.75 -12.88
CA GLN A 84 -0.59 -16.31 -12.57
C GLN A 84 -1.02 -16.81 -11.18
N ILE A 85 -1.64 -15.94 -10.39
CA ILE A 85 -2.33 -16.31 -9.15
C ILE A 85 -3.76 -16.73 -9.51
N SER A 86 -3.99 -18.02 -9.73
CA SER A 86 -5.27 -18.56 -10.21
C SER A 86 -6.34 -18.74 -9.12
N SER A 87 -6.04 -18.44 -7.86
CA SER A 87 -6.99 -18.55 -6.75
C SER A 87 -7.85 -17.29 -6.55
N VAL A 88 -7.60 -16.22 -7.32
CA VAL A 88 -8.38 -14.97 -7.32
C VAL A 88 -8.65 -14.52 -8.76
N TYR A 89 -9.79 -13.89 -8.98
CA TYR A 89 -10.23 -13.42 -10.31
C TYR A 89 -10.92 -12.06 -10.19
N GLY A 90 -10.99 -11.32 -11.30
CA GLY A 90 -11.59 -9.98 -11.31
C GLY A 90 -10.87 -9.05 -10.34
N VAL A 91 -9.55 -9.08 -10.29
CA VAL A 91 -8.80 -8.22 -9.38
C VAL A 91 -8.87 -6.77 -9.88
N THR A 92 -9.18 -5.84 -8.98
CA THR A 92 -9.34 -4.41 -9.29
C THR A 92 -8.25 -3.55 -8.66
N GLN A 93 -7.64 -4.01 -7.56
CA GLN A 93 -6.59 -3.29 -6.84
C GLN A 93 -5.55 -4.24 -6.28
N VAL A 94 -4.30 -3.79 -6.22
CA VAL A 94 -3.16 -4.55 -5.70
C VAL A 94 -2.26 -3.65 -4.84
N SER A 95 -1.70 -4.21 -3.77
CA SER A 95 -0.66 -3.55 -2.99
C SER A 95 0.28 -4.57 -2.37
N CYS A 96 1.57 -4.24 -2.34
CA CYS A 96 2.61 -5.06 -1.70
C CYS A 96 3.22 -4.31 -0.52
N GLY A 97 3.40 -5.03 0.58
CA GLY A 97 4.29 -4.64 1.68
C GLY A 97 5.67 -5.25 1.50
N TYR A 98 6.49 -5.31 2.56
CA TYR A 98 7.82 -5.93 2.40
C TYR A 98 7.72 -7.40 2.00
N TYR A 99 6.88 -8.16 2.70
CA TYR A 99 6.76 -9.61 2.56
C TYR A 99 5.31 -10.09 2.58
N HIS A 100 4.36 -9.18 2.35
CA HIS A 100 2.94 -9.52 2.28
C HIS A 100 2.28 -8.77 1.13
N THR A 101 1.12 -9.29 0.75
CA THR A 101 0.37 -8.84 -0.41
C THR A 101 -1.10 -8.67 -0.04
N MET A 102 -1.73 -7.67 -0.66
CA MET A 102 -3.16 -7.43 -0.59
C MET A 102 -3.74 -7.20 -1.98
N CYS A 103 -4.96 -7.67 -2.21
CA CYS A 103 -5.74 -7.29 -3.39
C CYS A 103 -7.22 -7.11 -3.07
N VAL A 104 -7.92 -6.39 -3.93
CA VAL A 104 -9.38 -6.26 -3.91
C VAL A 104 -9.92 -6.87 -5.20
N CYS A 105 -10.95 -7.70 -5.10
CA CYS A 105 -11.64 -8.28 -6.25
C CYS A 105 -12.91 -7.47 -6.63
N GLU A 106 -13.48 -7.73 -7.79
CA GLU A 106 -14.70 -7.07 -8.33
C GLU A 106 -15.93 -7.25 -7.43
N ASP A 107 -15.97 -8.33 -6.66
CA ASP A 107 -16.98 -8.58 -5.64
C ASP A 107 -16.81 -7.70 -4.38
N GLY A 108 -15.80 -6.83 -4.37
CA GLY A 108 -15.50 -5.90 -3.29
C GLY A 108 -14.68 -6.48 -2.15
N ARG A 109 -14.40 -7.79 -2.14
CA ARG A 109 -13.71 -8.45 -1.03
C ARG A 109 -12.22 -8.17 -1.02
N LEU A 110 -11.69 -8.01 0.20
CA LEU A 110 -10.27 -7.87 0.47
C LEU A 110 -9.63 -9.24 0.69
N PHE A 111 -8.53 -9.51 -0.02
CA PHE A 111 -7.69 -10.68 0.20
C PHE A 111 -6.30 -10.25 0.66
N SER A 112 -5.69 -11.05 1.54
CA SER A 112 -4.31 -10.83 1.99
C SER A 112 -3.56 -12.14 2.19
N TRP A 113 -2.27 -12.14 1.86
CA TRP A 113 -1.38 -13.30 1.98
C TRP A 113 0.10 -12.89 2.14
N GLY A 114 0.95 -13.87 2.39
CA GLY A 114 2.37 -13.74 2.68
C GLY A 114 2.70 -13.82 4.16
N TRP A 115 3.71 -13.06 4.56
CA TRP A 115 4.23 -13.02 5.92
C TRP A 115 3.30 -12.28 6.89
N ASN A 116 3.06 -12.86 8.08
CA ASN A 116 2.06 -12.35 9.03
C ASN A 116 2.55 -12.23 10.49
N LYS A 117 3.86 -12.15 10.73
CA LYS A 117 4.42 -12.17 12.10
C LYS A 117 3.80 -11.12 13.05
N TYR A 118 3.33 -9.99 12.53
CA TYR A 118 2.74 -8.89 13.28
C TYR A 118 1.24 -8.73 13.04
N GLY A 119 0.58 -9.68 12.37
CA GLY A 119 -0.85 -9.59 12.06
C GLY A 119 -1.17 -8.65 10.89
N GLN A 120 -0.20 -8.32 10.04
CA GLN A 120 -0.37 -7.43 8.89
C GLN A 120 -1.30 -7.97 7.79
N LEU A 121 -1.76 -9.21 7.92
CA LEU A 121 -2.77 -9.79 7.04
C LEU A 121 -4.20 -9.57 7.54
N GLY A 122 -4.42 -9.25 8.82
CA GLY A 122 -5.74 -8.91 9.35
C GLY A 122 -6.67 -10.09 9.66
N HIS A 123 -6.12 -11.31 9.76
CA HIS A 123 -6.90 -12.54 9.98
C HIS A 123 -7.17 -12.87 11.46
N GLY A 124 -6.88 -11.95 12.39
CA GLY A 124 -7.01 -12.20 13.84
C GLY A 124 -5.94 -13.11 14.42
N ASP A 125 -4.89 -13.44 13.66
CA ASP A 125 -3.75 -14.23 14.09
C ASP A 125 -2.43 -13.73 13.45
N THR A 126 -1.33 -14.44 13.72
CA THR A 126 0.02 -14.12 13.22
C THR A 126 0.60 -15.21 12.30
N LYS A 127 -0.25 -16.07 11.73
CA LYS A 127 0.19 -17.18 10.87
C LYS A 127 0.34 -16.69 9.42
N ASN A 128 1.38 -17.14 8.70
CA ASN A 128 1.56 -16.82 7.28
C ASN A 128 0.48 -17.50 6.42
N ARG A 129 0.23 -16.97 5.22
CA ARG A 129 -0.68 -17.59 4.23
C ARG A 129 0.01 -17.58 2.89
N ASN A 130 0.05 -18.71 2.21
CA ASN A 130 0.67 -18.82 0.89
C ASN A 130 -0.36 -18.84 -0.26
N ILE A 131 -1.64 -18.64 0.06
CA ILE A 131 -2.74 -18.47 -0.89
C ILE A 131 -3.50 -17.20 -0.47
N PRO A 132 -3.95 -16.36 -1.42
CA PRO A 132 -4.90 -15.30 -1.16
C PRO A 132 -6.05 -15.77 -0.27
N THR A 133 -6.15 -15.18 0.92
CA THR A 133 -7.17 -15.53 1.92
C THR A 133 -8.05 -14.32 2.18
N PRO A 134 -9.39 -14.45 2.15
CA PRO A 134 -10.30 -13.32 2.38
C PRO A 134 -10.18 -12.81 3.82
N VAL A 135 -10.14 -11.49 3.99
CA VAL A 135 -10.09 -10.82 5.29
C VAL A 135 -11.52 -10.63 5.80
N LEU A 136 -12.04 -11.67 6.47
CA LEU A 136 -13.46 -11.76 6.86
C LEU A 136 -13.97 -10.62 7.75
N ALA A 137 -13.08 -9.98 8.51
CA ALA A 137 -13.43 -8.82 9.33
C ALA A 137 -13.93 -7.60 8.52
N LEU A 138 -13.72 -7.60 7.19
CA LEU A 138 -14.13 -6.53 6.28
C LEU A 138 -14.99 -7.06 5.10
N ASP A 139 -15.56 -8.27 5.19
CA ASP A 139 -16.24 -8.91 4.04
C ASP A 139 -17.50 -8.16 3.57
N GLU A 140 -18.20 -7.49 4.48
CA GLU A 140 -19.39 -6.66 4.20
C GLU A 140 -19.04 -5.19 3.90
N SER A 141 -17.75 -4.85 3.87
CA SER A 141 -17.28 -3.48 3.69
C SER A 141 -17.01 -3.16 2.23
N LYS A 142 -17.48 -1.99 1.77
CA LYS A 142 -17.10 -1.47 0.45
C LYS A 142 -15.68 -0.93 0.49
N ILE A 143 -14.71 -1.73 0.06
CA ILE A 143 -13.31 -1.33 -0.02
C ILE A 143 -13.12 -0.30 -1.13
N ILE A 144 -12.58 0.87 -0.78
CA ILE A 144 -12.30 1.95 -1.74
C ILE A 144 -10.85 1.91 -2.18
N ASN A 145 -9.92 1.71 -1.24
CA ASN A 145 -8.50 1.74 -1.52
C ASN A 145 -7.71 0.94 -0.46
N ILE A 146 -6.55 0.42 -0.85
CA ILE A 146 -5.66 -0.38 -0.02
C ILE A 146 -4.22 0.14 -0.08
N SER A 147 -3.49 0.04 1.03
CA SER A 147 -2.05 0.27 1.03
C SER A 147 -1.35 -0.63 2.05
N ALA A 148 -0.40 -1.40 1.56
CA ALA A 148 0.49 -2.23 2.36
C ALA A 148 1.81 -1.48 2.58
N GLY A 149 2.21 -1.35 3.85
CA GLY A 149 3.50 -0.79 4.27
C GLY A 149 4.52 -1.89 4.54
N GLY A 150 5.59 -1.56 5.27
CA GLY A 150 6.65 -2.55 5.55
C GLY A 150 6.13 -3.78 6.30
N LYS A 151 5.35 -3.55 7.36
CA LYS A 151 4.81 -4.61 8.24
C LYS A 151 3.41 -4.29 8.75
N HIS A 152 2.71 -3.41 8.07
CA HIS A 152 1.37 -2.95 8.41
C HIS A 152 0.57 -2.69 7.15
N SER A 153 -0.74 -2.55 7.32
CA SER A 153 -1.70 -2.44 6.23
C SER A 153 -2.75 -1.40 6.60
N LEU A 154 -3.13 -0.58 5.63
CA LEU A 154 -4.23 0.38 5.72
C LEU A 154 -5.28 0.06 4.67
N VAL A 155 -6.54 0.21 5.06
CA VAL A 155 -7.70 -0.04 4.19
C VAL A 155 -8.72 1.07 4.39
N LEU A 156 -9.08 1.76 3.31
CA LEU A 156 -10.16 2.73 3.34
C LEU A 156 -11.46 2.06 2.91
N VAL A 157 -12.45 2.15 3.79
CA VAL A 157 -13.79 1.66 3.57
C VAL A 157 -14.74 2.84 3.38
N GLU A 158 -15.67 2.71 2.42
CA GLU A 158 -16.76 3.65 2.13
C GLU A 158 -16.35 5.08 1.68
N LEU A 159 -17.10 5.69 0.75
CA LEU A 159 -16.83 7.05 0.28
C LEU A 159 -17.49 8.07 1.22
N GLY A 160 -16.68 8.94 1.83
CA GLY A 160 -17.15 10.21 2.42
C GLY A 160 -17.10 10.35 3.94
N LEU A 161 -16.87 9.26 4.71
CA LEU A 161 -16.86 9.32 6.19
C LEU A 161 -15.66 8.61 6.85
N GLY A 162 -14.48 8.70 6.25
CA GLY A 162 -13.19 8.50 6.95
C GLY A 162 -13.02 7.17 7.67
N VAL A 163 -13.61 6.07 7.16
CA VAL A 163 -13.50 4.74 7.76
C VAL A 163 -12.19 4.09 7.33
N LEU A 164 -11.09 4.59 7.90
CA LEU A 164 -9.75 4.07 7.68
C LEU A 164 -9.45 3.00 8.74
N TYR A 165 -9.19 1.78 8.29
CA TYR A 165 -8.72 0.68 9.12
C TYR A 165 -7.21 0.53 9.00
N SER A 166 -6.57 0.13 10.08
CA SER A 166 -5.17 -0.33 10.04
C SER A 166 -5.00 -1.65 10.81
N PHE A 167 -3.92 -2.37 10.51
CA PHE A 167 -3.52 -3.61 11.18
C PHE A 167 -2.06 -3.94 10.85
N GLY A 168 -1.43 -4.79 11.65
CA GLY A 168 -0.02 -5.15 11.60
C GLY A 168 0.81 -4.59 12.75
N ASP A 169 2.09 -4.36 12.47
CA ASP A 169 3.06 -3.78 13.41
C ASP A 169 2.67 -2.33 13.74
N GLY A 170 2.57 -2.02 15.03
CA GLY A 170 2.27 -0.69 15.55
C GLY A 170 3.40 -0.08 16.39
N LYS A 171 4.58 -0.72 16.45
CA LYS A 171 5.69 -0.34 17.34
C LYS A 171 6.15 1.12 17.20
N TYR A 172 5.96 1.72 16.02
CA TYR A 172 6.39 3.09 15.71
C TYR A 172 5.21 4.07 15.57
N GLY A 173 4.00 3.64 15.91
CA GLY A 173 2.77 4.42 15.78
C GLY A 173 2.19 4.48 14.37
N GLN A 174 2.72 3.69 13.43
CA GLN A 174 2.31 3.67 12.02
C GLN A 174 0.85 3.24 11.78
N LEU A 175 0.20 2.65 12.79
CA LEU A 175 -1.21 2.30 12.78
C LEU A 175 -2.14 3.47 13.14
N GLY A 176 -1.62 4.53 13.78
CA GLY A 176 -2.40 5.73 14.09
C GLY A 176 -3.35 5.63 15.28
N TYR A 177 -3.25 4.58 16.12
CA TYR A 177 -4.03 4.46 17.35
C TYR A 177 -3.54 5.40 18.46
N GLU A 178 -4.46 5.78 19.36
CA GLU A 178 -4.16 6.60 20.54
C GLU A 178 -3.25 5.86 21.54
N SER A 179 -3.41 4.53 21.68
CA SER A 179 -2.50 3.66 22.44
C SER A 179 -1.26 3.34 21.60
N LYS A 180 -0.15 4.00 21.93
CA LYS A 180 1.12 3.83 21.21
C LYS A 180 1.66 2.40 21.39
N ASN A 181 2.29 1.87 20.34
CA ASN A 181 3.01 0.58 20.29
C ASN A 181 2.14 -0.70 20.25
N GLN A 182 0.82 -0.58 20.09
CA GLN A 182 -0.02 -1.77 20.00
C GLN A 182 0.04 -2.36 18.58
N THR A 183 0.64 -3.54 18.46
CA THR A 183 0.46 -4.40 17.28
C THR A 183 -0.97 -4.92 17.28
N ASN A 184 -1.62 -4.95 16.12
CA ASN A 184 -3.01 -5.37 16.01
C ASN A 184 -3.18 -6.30 14.83
N ASN A 185 -3.73 -7.49 15.05
CA ASN A 185 -3.85 -8.53 14.03
C ASN A 185 -5.23 -8.60 13.37
N THR A 186 -6.14 -7.70 13.76
CA THR A 186 -7.47 -7.56 13.17
C THR A 186 -7.64 -6.13 12.67
N PRO A 187 -8.25 -5.90 11.49
CA PRO A 187 -8.56 -4.56 11.03
C PRO A 187 -9.28 -3.75 12.10
N THR A 188 -8.68 -2.64 12.52
CA THR A 188 -9.27 -1.77 13.54
C THR A 188 -9.37 -0.34 13.02
N LYS A 189 -10.54 0.26 13.22
CA LYS A 189 -10.86 1.60 12.74
C LYS A 189 -10.00 2.64 13.47
N ILE A 190 -9.45 3.58 12.71
CA ILE A 190 -8.75 4.75 13.22
C ILE A 190 -9.78 5.85 13.48
N ASN A 191 -10.30 5.91 14.71
CA ASN A 191 -11.37 6.83 15.09
C ASN A 191 -11.03 8.31 14.86
N PHE A 192 -9.74 8.68 14.82
CA PHE A 192 -9.32 10.05 14.54
C PHE A 192 -9.86 10.60 13.21
N PHE A 193 -10.06 9.77 12.20
CA PHE A 193 -10.53 10.20 10.88
C PHE A 193 -12.05 10.16 10.72
N GLU A 194 -12.79 9.80 11.77
CA GLU A 194 -14.24 9.84 11.74
C GLU A 194 -14.73 11.24 11.36
N GLN A 195 -15.73 11.30 10.47
CA GLN A 195 -16.29 12.53 9.91
C GLN A 195 -15.30 13.39 9.11
N LYS A 196 -14.13 12.87 8.74
CA LYS A 196 -13.18 13.54 7.85
C LYS A 196 -13.20 12.92 6.47
N VAL A 197 -13.19 13.75 5.44
CA VAL A 197 -13.11 13.29 4.05
C VAL A 197 -11.65 12.99 3.69
N ILE A 198 -11.29 11.71 3.73
CA ILE A 198 -9.98 11.22 3.25
C ILE A 198 -9.96 11.28 1.72
N GLN A 199 -8.91 11.91 1.17
CA GLN A 199 -8.69 12.03 -0.28
C GLN A 199 -7.74 10.94 -0.80
N ASP A 200 -6.67 10.66 -0.06
CA ASP A 200 -5.70 9.62 -0.40
C ASP A 200 -4.91 9.20 0.84
N PHE A 201 -4.28 8.02 0.78
CA PHE A 201 -3.34 7.57 1.79
C PHE A 201 -2.31 6.61 1.19
N LYS A 202 -1.12 6.59 1.78
CA LYS A 202 -0.04 5.66 1.42
C LYS A 202 0.73 5.19 2.65
N CYS A 203 1.12 3.92 2.61
CA CYS A 203 2.04 3.34 3.56
C CYS A 203 3.46 3.30 2.97
N GLY A 204 4.43 3.75 3.76
CA GLY A 204 5.85 3.48 3.55
C GLY A 204 6.33 2.36 4.48
N GLY A 205 7.65 2.19 4.59
CA GLY A 205 8.25 1.13 5.41
C GLY A 205 7.80 1.14 6.88
N LEU A 206 7.86 2.31 7.53
CA LEU A 206 7.51 2.51 8.94
C LEU A 206 6.56 3.70 9.16
N ILE A 207 5.95 4.20 8.09
CA ILE A 207 5.18 5.45 8.09
C ILE A 207 3.87 5.22 7.37
N SER A 208 2.80 5.89 7.81
CA SER A 208 1.58 6.08 7.01
C SER A 208 1.34 7.57 6.81
N VAL A 209 0.95 7.96 5.60
CA VAL A 209 0.56 9.33 5.26
C VAL A 209 -0.90 9.33 4.82
N VAL A 210 -1.71 10.22 5.38
CA VAL A 210 -3.13 10.37 5.05
C VAL A 210 -3.41 11.82 4.67
N LEU A 211 -3.99 12.03 3.49
CA LEU A 211 -4.43 13.33 2.99
C LEU A 211 -5.92 13.51 3.26
N VAL A 212 -6.27 14.56 3.98
CA VAL A 212 -7.64 14.89 4.36
C VAL A 212 -8.05 16.23 3.73
N LYS A 213 -9.24 16.28 3.13
CA LYS A 213 -9.82 17.53 2.65
C LYS A 213 -10.16 18.43 3.84
N LYS A 214 -9.72 19.68 3.83
CA LYS A 214 -10.14 20.66 4.84
C LYS A 214 -11.55 21.13 4.49
N GLU A 215 -12.46 21.05 5.45
CA GLU A 215 -13.73 21.76 5.35
C GLU A 215 -13.51 23.19 5.84
N GLU A 216 -13.52 24.15 4.91
CA GLU A 216 -13.69 25.56 5.26
C GLU A 216 -15.15 25.93 4.98
N ILE A 217 -15.94 26.17 6.04
CA ILE A 217 -17.19 26.91 5.92
C ILE A 217 -16.82 28.39 6.08
N THR A 218 -16.55 29.06 4.98
CA THR A 218 -16.47 30.53 4.94
C THR A 218 -17.41 31.05 3.87
N TYR A 219 -18.41 31.82 4.30
CA TYR A 219 -19.28 32.59 3.43
C TYR A 219 -18.47 33.72 2.81
N THR A 220 -17.72 33.41 1.75
CA THR A 220 -17.23 34.27 0.65
C THR A 220 -15.98 33.62 0.06
N HIS A 221 -16.15 32.93 -1.08
CA HIS A 221 -15.12 32.31 -1.94
C HIS A 221 -14.49 31.00 -1.42
N PRO A 222 -14.75 29.84 -2.08
CA PRO A 222 -14.18 28.57 -1.66
C PRO A 222 -12.71 28.45 -2.07
N MET A 223 -11.80 28.42 -1.09
CA MET A 223 -10.43 27.93 -1.25
C MET A 223 -10.39 26.44 -0.95
N LYS A 224 -9.77 25.62 -1.82
CA LYS A 224 -9.51 24.19 -1.53
C LYS A 224 -8.23 24.09 -0.70
N SER A 225 -8.35 23.87 0.60
CA SER A 225 -7.22 23.61 1.50
C SER A 225 -7.19 22.13 1.94
N TYR A 226 -6.00 21.58 2.21
CA TYR A 226 -5.80 20.16 2.57
C TYR A 226 -4.86 20.00 3.77
N LEU A 227 -5.06 18.95 4.57
CA LEU A 227 -4.23 18.57 5.71
C LEU A 227 -3.59 17.21 5.48
N SER A 228 -2.26 17.12 5.64
CA SER A 228 -1.53 15.86 5.58
C SER A 228 -1.13 15.40 6.99
N PHE A 229 -1.50 14.18 7.34
CA PHE A 229 -1.15 13.53 8.61
C PHE A 229 -0.06 12.48 8.37
N ILE A 230 1.01 12.55 9.16
CA ILE A 230 2.13 11.60 9.11
C ILE A 230 2.14 10.82 10.42
N PHE A 231 2.06 9.49 10.32
CA PHE A 231 2.12 8.58 11.45
C PHE A 231 3.51 7.93 11.54
N ASN A 232 4.40 8.50 12.34
CA ASN A 232 5.70 7.93 12.70
C ASN A 232 6.31 8.67 13.90
N ARG A 233 6.84 7.92 14.88
CA ARG A 233 7.43 8.49 16.11
C ARG A 233 8.81 9.15 15.92
N GLU A 234 9.60 8.70 14.95
CA GLU A 234 11.00 9.09 14.75
C GLU A 234 11.19 10.29 13.82
N ILE A 235 10.17 10.68 13.05
CA ILE A 235 10.23 11.91 12.24
C ILE A 235 10.12 13.11 13.18
N THR A 236 11.28 13.60 13.63
CA THR A 236 11.47 14.84 14.40
C THR A 236 11.71 16.07 13.53
N ASN A 237 12.06 15.87 12.27
CA ASN A 237 12.49 16.93 11.38
C ASN A 237 11.72 16.92 10.06
N LEU A 238 10.86 17.93 9.86
CA LEU A 238 10.06 18.16 8.65
C LEU A 238 10.93 18.45 7.41
N ASP A 239 12.22 18.75 7.58
CA ASP A 239 13.14 19.04 6.49
C ASP A 239 13.43 17.82 5.59
N TYR A 240 13.13 16.59 6.02
CA TYR A 240 13.28 15.40 5.17
C TYR A 240 12.36 15.43 3.94
N PHE A 241 11.18 16.05 4.06
CA PHE A 241 10.25 16.22 2.92
C PHE A 241 10.66 17.36 1.98
N LYS A 242 11.51 18.30 2.43
CA LYS A 242 12.12 19.32 1.56
C LYS A 242 13.30 18.77 0.73
N LYS A 243 13.84 17.60 1.08
CA LYS A 243 15.02 16.98 0.44
C LYS A 243 14.69 15.81 -0.50
N LEU A 244 13.41 15.55 -0.78
CA LEU A 244 13.03 14.56 -1.80
C LEU A 244 13.55 15.02 -3.18
N PRO A 245 14.18 14.12 -3.97
CA PRO A 245 14.69 14.46 -5.31
C PRO A 245 13.62 15.12 -6.18
N GLY A 246 14.04 16.13 -6.93
CA GLY A 246 13.22 17.20 -7.54
C GLY A 246 12.11 16.83 -8.53
N GLU A 247 11.74 15.56 -8.67
CA GLU A 247 10.60 15.12 -9.50
C GLU A 247 9.40 14.65 -8.68
N LEU A 248 9.59 14.03 -7.51
CA LEU A 248 8.46 13.74 -6.61
C LEU A 248 7.90 15.03 -5.97
N HIS A 249 8.78 16.02 -5.79
CA HIS A 249 8.44 17.35 -5.28
C HIS A 249 7.62 18.18 -6.29
N ARG A 250 7.79 17.94 -7.61
CA ARG A 250 7.07 18.69 -8.65
C ARG A 250 5.68 18.16 -8.93
N ASN A 251 5.42 16.86 -8.78
CA ASN A 251 4.08 16.31 -9.06
C ASN A 251 3.08 16.45 -7.91
N ILE A 252 3.55 16.67 -6.67
CA ILE A 252 2.67 16.90 -5.51
C ILE A 252 2.31 18.39 -5.34
N ILE A 253 3.18 19.31 -5.77
CA ILE A 253 3.03 20.77 -5.51
C ILE A 253 2.41 21.54 -6.69
N LYS A 254 2.45 21.03 -7.92
CA LYS A 254 1.99 21.81 -9.09
C LYS A 254 0.48 22.09 -9.15
N TYR A 255 -0.33 21.51 -8.26
CA TYR A 255 -1.80 21.63 -8.29
C TYR A 255 -2.48 21.94 -6.94
N LEU A 256 -1.75 22.24 -5.86
CA LEU A 256 -2.36 22.39 -4.53
C LEU A 256 -1.90 23.67 -3.80
N PRO A 257 -2.81 24.60 -3.44
CA PRO A 257 -2.50 25.69 -2.53
C PRO A 257 -2.21 25.17 -1.10
N SER A 258 -1.24 25.79 -0.43
CA SER A 258 -0.88 25.74 1.00
C SER A 258 -1.22 24.44 1.76
N ILE A 259 -0.24 23.54 1.86
CA ILE A 259 -0.27 22.34 2.71
C ILE A 259 0.09 22.74 4.16
N GLU A 260 -0.80 22.45 5.12
CA GLU A 260 -0.51 22.55 6.55
C GLU A 260 -0.12 21.15 7.08
N LEU A 261 1.14 20.97 7.49
CA LEU A 261 1.64 19.70 8.02
C LEU A 261 1.37 19.65 9.53
N ARG A 262 0.51 18.73 9.99
CA ARG A 262 0.29 18.51 11.43
C ARG A 262 0.98 17.23 11.88
N ARG A 263 1.89 17.40 12.85
CA ARG A 263 2.61 16.32 13.51
C ARG A 263 1.78 15.81 14.69
N PHE A 264 1.57 14.50 14.78
CA PHE A 264 1.16 13.90 16.05
C PHE A 264 2.41 13.63 16.90
N GLY A 265 2.79 14.63 17.71
CA GLY A 265 3.86 14.46 18.71
C GLY A 265 4.67 15.70 19.04
N SER A 266 4.07 16.65 19.75
CA SER A 266 4.75 17.50 20.75
C SER A 266 3.73 18.39 21.45
N THR A 267 3.16 17.92 22.56
CA THR A 267 2.81 18.70 23.78
C THR A 267 1.87 17.88 24.67
N CYS A 268 2.41 17.18 25.66
CA CYS A 268 1.83 17.26 27.01
C CYS A 268 2.79 18.16 27.78
N LYS A 269 2.34 19.38 28.07
CA LYS A 269 2.99 20.24 29.06
C LYS A 269 2.80 19.59 30.43
N TYR A 270 3.88 19.49 31.20
CA TYR A 270 3.95 20.26 32.44
C TYR A 270 5.10 21.24 32.25
#